data_AF-A0A1I5Z4G8-F1
#
_entry.id   AF-A0A1I5Z4G8-F1
#
_cell.length_a   1.000
_cell.length_b   1.000
_cell.length_c   1.000
_cell.angle_alpha   90.00
_cell.angle_beta   90.00
_cell.angle_gamma   90.00
#
_symmetry.space_group_name_H-M   'P 1'
#
loop_
_entity.id
_entity.type
_entity.pdbx_description
1 polymer ?
#
loop_
_entity_poly.entity_id
_entity_poly.type
_entity_poly.pdbx_seq_one_letter_code
_entity_poly.pdbx_strand_id
1 'polypeptide(L)' 'MNIKPILSEEDLSAALARMDQLWGAEIGTPEGNELDALASLIEMYEAKLYPMPPADPIQTIN' A
#
# COMPACT_ATOMS: atom_id res chain seq x y z
N MET A 1 11.35 -4.25 14.01
CA MET A 1 10.56 -4.21 12.76
C MET A 1 11.53 -4.14 11.60
N ASN A 2 11.54 -5.15 10.73
CA ASN A 2 12.32 -5.16 9.50
C ASN A 2 11.35 -5.46 8.36
N ILE A 3 10.47 -4.50 8.09
CA ILE A 3 9.49 -4.59 7.01
C ILE A 3 10.25 -4.44 5.69
N LYS A 4 10.08 -5.41 4.79
CA LYS A 4 10.75 -5.42 3.49
C LYS A 4 10.01 -4.50 2.52
N PRO A 5 10.72 -3.71 1.70
CA PRO A 5 10.09 -2.91 0.66
C PRO A 5 9.46 -3.82 -0.42
N ILE A 6 8.32 -3.39 -0.95
CA ILE A 6 7.64 -4.08 -2.05
C ILE A 6 8.30 -3.65 -3.37
N LEU A 7 8.95 -4.59 -4.05
CA LEU A 7 9.66 -4.35 -5.32
C LEU A 7 9.09 -5.17 -6.48
N SER A 8 8.34 -6.22 -6.18
CA SER A 8 7.77 -7.15 -7.17
C SER A 8 6.31 -7.47 -6.84
N GLU A 9 5.57 -8.01 -7.80
CA GLU A 9 4.17 -8.43 -7.58
C GLU A 9 4.07 -9.54 -6.53
N GLU A 10 5.09 -10.39 -6.42
CA GLU A 10 5.19 -11.40 -5.36
C GLU A 10 5.28 -10.76 -3.96
N ASP A 11 6.08 -9.68 -3.82
CA ASP A 11 6.17 -8.93 -2.56
C ASP A 11 4.84 -8.25 -2.24
N LEU A 12 4.14 -7.74 -3.26
CA LEU A 12 2.81 -7.14 -3.11
C LEU A 12 1.80 -8.18 -2.62
N SER A 13 1.76 -9.35 -3.26
CA SER A 13 0.86 -10.43 -2.85
C SER A 13 1.17 -10.92 -1.43
N ALA A 14 2.45 -11.00 -1.05
CA ALA A 14 2.86 -11.36 0.30
C ALA A 14 2.46 -10.29 1.33
N ALA A 15 2.63 -9.02 0.99
CA ALA A 15 2.21 -7.89 1.83
C ALA A 15 0.70 -7.89 2.05
N LEU A 16 -0.10 -8.07 0.99
CA LEU A 16 -1.56 -8.16 1.06
C LEU A 16 -2.03 -9.35 1.92
N ALA A 17 -1.44 -10.53 1.69
CA ALA A 17 -1.72 -11.71 2.51
C ALA A 17 -1.38 -11.47 3.98
N ARG A 18 -0.33 -10.67 4.26
CA ARG A 18 0.05 -10.37 5.63
C ARG A 18 -0.84 -9.32 6.29
N MET A 19 -1.30 -8.35 5.51
CA MET A 19 -2.28 -7.34 5.94
C MET A 19 -3.61 -7.99 6.34
N ASP A 20 -4.05 -9.02 5.61
CA ASP A 20 -5.25 -9.82 5.95
C ASP A 20 -5.12 -10.53 7.31
N GLN A 21 -3.94 -11.07 7.62
CA GLN A 21 -3.66 -11.72 8.91
C GLN A 21 -3.60 -10.73 10.08
N LEU A 22 -3.24 -9.49 9.80
CA LEU A 22 -3.17 -8.40 10.78
C LEU A 22 -4.48 -7.59 10.83
N TRP A 23 -5.48 -7.96 10.02
CA TRP A 23 -6.72 -7.24 9.92
C TRP A 23 -7.45 -7.25 11.26
N GLY A 24 -7.78 -6.05 11.76
CA GLY A 24 -8.36 -5.88 13.10
C GLY A 24 -7.34 -5.78 14.24
N ALA A 25 -6.04 -5.70 13.94
CA ALA A 25 -5.03 -5.34 14.92
C ALA A 25 -5.33 -3.98 15.55
N GLU A 26 -5.12 -3.88 16.87
CA GLU A 26 -5.41 -2.66 17.61
C GLU A 26 -4.35 -1.58 17.34
N ILE A 27 -4.79 -0.33 17.24
CA ILE A 27 -3.90 0.81 16.97
C ILE A 27 -2.91 0.96 18.12
N GLY A 28 -1.62 1.13 17.77
CA GLY A 28 -0.54 1.27 18.75
C GLY A 28 0.07 -0.06 19.22
N THR A 29 -0.44 -1.20 18.75
CA THR A 29 0.23 -2.50 18.89
C THR A 29 1.32 -2.69 17.83
N PRO A 30 2.31 -3.58 18.05
CA PRO A 30 3.29 -3.95 17.03
C PRO A 30 2.64 -4.38 15.71
N GLU A 31 1.54 -5.12 15.80
CA GLU A 31 0.73 -5.61 14.68
C GLU A 31 0.03 -4.47 13.92
N GLY A 32 -0.56 -3.53 14.64
CA GLY A 32 -1.20 -2.34 14.03
C GLY A 32 -0.18 -1.44 13.33
N ASN A 33 0.99 -1.25 13.95
CA ASN A 33 2.10 -0.51 13.35
C ASN A 33 2.66 -1.21 12.10
N GLU A 34 2.65 -2.55 12.08
CA GLU A 34 3.04 -3.32 10.89
C GLU A 34 2.00 -3.18 9.77
N LEU A 35 0.71 -3.20 10.09
CA LEU A 35 -0.38 -3.00 9.14
C LEU A 35 -0.32 -1.61 8.47
N ASP A 36 -0.07 -0.55 9.25
CA ASP A 36 0.09 0.82 8.75
C ASP A 36 1.29 0.95 7.79
N ALA A 37 2.42 0.34 8.16
CA ALA A 37 3.61 0.33 7.33
C ALA A 37 3.44 -0.50 6.04
N LEU A 38 2.73 -1.64 6.10
CA LEU A 38 2.39 -2.43 4.92
C LEU A 38 1.51 -1.63 3.96
N ALA A 39 0.49 -0.93 4.46
CA ALA A 39 -0.37 -0.08 3.64
C ALA A 39 0.44 1.02 2.92
N SER A 40 1.33 1.71 3.64
CA SER A 40 2.20 2.73 3.06
C SER A 40 3.12 2.19 1.94
N LEU A 41 3.65 0.97 2.11
CA LEU A 41 4.50 0.35 1.09
C LEU A 41 3.73 -0.06 -0.16
N ILE A 42 2.51 -0.56 0.01
CA ILE A 42 1.62 -0.92 -1.10
C ILE A 42 1.33 0.32 -1.93
N GLU A 43 0.92 1.43 -1.30
CA GLU A 43 0.67 2.70 -1.99
C GLU A 43 1.92 3.20 -2.74
N MET A 44 3.10 3.13 -2.13
CA MET A 44 4.35 3.52 -2.79
C MET A 44 4.69 2.64 -4.00
N TYR A 45 4.38 1.34 -3.94
CA TYR A 45 4.60 0.41 -5.05
C TYR A 45 3.60 0.67 -6.18
N GLU A 46 2.32 0.81 -5.85
CA GLU A 46 1.25 1.12 -6.81
C GLU A 46 1.48 2.47 -7.47
N ALA A 47 1.89 3.51 -6.74
CA ALA A 47 2.18 4.82 -7.30
C ALA A 47 3.34 4.80 -8.32
N LYS A 48 4.28 3.86 -8.19
CA LYS A 48 5.37 3.67 -9.16
C LYS A 48 4.91 2.89 -10.40
N LEU A 49 4.03 1.92 -10.23
CA LEU A 49 3.53 1.05 -11.30
C LEU A 49 2.40 1.68 -12.10
N TYR A 50 1.48 2.33 -11.40
CA TYR A 50 0.35 3.08 -11.91
C TYR A 50 0.56 4.54 -11.56
N PRO A 51 1.56 5.22 -12.16
CA PRO A 51 1.66 6.66 -12.02
C PRO A 51 0.33 7.23 -12.50
N MET A 52 -0.36 7.92 -11.59
CA MET A 52 -1.63 8.56 -11.90
C MET A 52 -1.41 9.39 -13.15
N PRO A 53 -2.15 9.14 -14.26
CA PRO A 53 -2.01 9.98 -15.43
C PRO A 53 -2.25 11.42 -14.95
N PRO A 54 -1.43 12.39 -15.39
CA PRO A 54 -1.69 13.78 -15.05
C PRO A 54 -3.16 14.04 -15.38
N ALA A 55 -3.95 14.50 -14.41
CA ALA A 55 -5.38 14.71 -14.61
C ALA A 55 -5.55 15.50 -15.91
N ASP A 56 -6.09 14.85 -16.96
CA ASP A 56 -6.30 15.51 -18.23
C ASP A 56 -7.19 16.74 -17.95
N PRO A 57 -6.69 17.97 -18.16
CA PRO A 57 -7.40 19.19 -17.73
C PRO A 57 -8.63 19.52 -18.59
N ILE A 58 -9.20 18.57 -19.34
CA ILE A 58 -10.32 18.80 -20.24
C ILE A 58 -11.37 17.71 -20.07
N GLN A 59 -12.30 17.90 -19.13
CA GLN A 59 -13.73 17.55 -19.25
C GLN A 59 -14.60 18.24 -18.16
N THR A 60 -14.20 19.44 -17.70
CA THR A 60 -15.07 20.33 -16.91
C THR A 60 -15.32 21.62 -17.69
N ILE A 61 -15.98 21.52 -18.85
CA ILE A 61 -16.79 22.60 -19.40
C ILE A 61 -18.05 22.00 -20.04
N ASN A 62 -19.22 22.40 -19.54
CA ASN A 62 -20.51 22.35 -20.23
C ASN A 62 -21.16 23.72 -20.07
#